data_AF-A0A3D3KX32-F1
#
_entry.id   AF-A0A3D3KX32-F1
#
_cell.length_a   1.000
_cell.length_b   1.000
_cell.length_c   1.000
_cell.angle_alpha   90.00
_cell.angle_beta   90.00
_cell.angle_gamma   90.00
#
_symmetry.space_group_name_H-M   'P 1'
#
loop_
_entity.id
_entity.type
_entity.pdbx_description
1 polymer ?
#
loop_
_entity_poly.entity_id
_entity_poly.type
_entity_poly.pdbx_seq_one_letter_code
_entity_poly.pdbx_strand_id
1 'polypeptide(L)'
;ALLSGYRLALIGSMLLPKGAYAWDGQTLNHGGRSIAPPQLAHVVRAMQDIFPELNVTGWTVIHSPDGNLHEPVIDRQRRTAGTSETIQVVNAAGLVRGLKQFLSSGPTPNTVNVSVLARLLRGMH
;
A
#
# COMPACT_ATOMS: atom_id res chain seq x y z
N ALA A 1 2.64 -7.70 6.30
CA ALA A 1 3.55 -6.56 6.08
C ALA A 1 4.82 -7.06 5.41
N LEU A 2 5.58 -6.19 4.74
CA LEU A 2 6.90 -6.51 4.15
C LEU A 2 7.95 -5.51 4.65
N LEU A 3 9.11 -6.00 5.08
CA LEU A 3 10.23 -5.19 5.55
C LEU A 3 11.46 -5.45 4.67
N SER A 4 12.06 -4.39 4.14
CA SER A 4 13.30 -4.44 3.35
C SER A 4 14.12 -3.19 3.66
N GLY A 5 15.36 -3.35 4.12
CA GLY A 5 16.14 -2.20 4.55
C GLY A 5 15.47 -1.48 5.73
N TYR A 6 15.30 -0.18 5.57
CA TYR A 6 14.54 0.70 6.46
C TYR A 6 13.10 0.94 5.98
N ARG A 7 12.58 0.15 5.03
CA ARG A 7 11.26 0.36 4.42
C ARG A 7 10.27 -0.70 4.84
N LEU A 8 9.12 -0.26 5.36
CA LEU A 8 8.02 -1.11 5.79
C LEU A 8 6.79 -0.86 4.94
N ALA A 9 6.36 -1.88 4.19
CA ALA A 9 5.11 -1.85 3.45
C ALA A 9 4.00 -2.56 4.24
N LEU A 10 2.93 -1.83 4.55
CA LEU A 10 1.70 -2.38 5.10
C LEU A 10 0.73 -2.65 3.96
N ILE A 11 0.24 -3.88 3.83
CA ILE A 11 -0.57 -4.29 2.68
C ILE A 11 -1.94 -4.73 3.20
N GLY A 12 -2.99 -4.05 2.73
CA GLY A 12 -4.37 -4.47 2.84
C GLY A 12 -4.85 -4.95 1.47
N SER A 13 -5.85 -5.82 1.45
CA SER A 13 -6.44 -6.32 0.21
C SER A 13 -7.95 -6.28 0.26
N MET A 14 -8.58 -6.17 -0.89
CA MET A 14 -10.01 -6.42 -1.06
C MET A 14 -10.29 -6.96 -2.46
N LEU A 15 -11.44 -7.62 -2.61
CA LEU A 15 -11.91 -8.15 -3.87
C LEU A 15 -13.02 -7.26 -4.41
N LEU A 16 -12.94 -6.86 -5.68
CA LEU A 16 -13.99 -6.12 -6.36
C LEU A 16 -14.33 -6.77 -7.71
N PRO A 17 -15.59 -6.66 -8.18
CA PRO A 17 -15.92 -7.07 -9.53
C PRO A 17 -15.03 -6.39 -10.57
N LYS A 18 -14.83 -7.07 -11.71
CA LYS A 18 -14.16 -6.47 -12.86
C LYS A 18 -14.79 -5.14 -13.26
N GLY A 19 -13.96 -4.19 -13.67
CA GLY A 19 -14.40 -2.86 -14.09
C GLY A 19 -13.34 -1.79 -13.90
N ALA A 20 -13.71 -0.57 -14.27
CA ALA A 20 -12.92 0.64 -14.02
C ALA A 20 -13.48 1.38 -12.80
N TYR A 21 -12.60 1.68 -11.85
CA TYR A 21 -12.92 2.39 -10.61
C TYR A 21 -12.13 3.68 -10.55
N ALA A 22 -12.80 4.79 -10.25
CA ALA A 22 -12.14 6.07 -10.03
C ALA A 22 -11.72 6.20 -8.57
N TRP A 23 -10.44 6.49 -8.32
CA TRP A 23 -9.92 6.79 -6.99
C TRP A 23 -9.87 8.31 -6.76
N ASP A 24 -10.62 8.79 -5.78
CA ASP A 24 -10.70 10.21 -5.42
C ASP A 24 -9.74 10.63 -4.28
N GLY A 25 -8.99 9.69 -3.71
CA GLY A 25 -8.14 9.92 -2.54
C GLY A 25 -8.71 9.41 -1.22
N GLN A 26 -9.98 9.00 -1.19
CA GLN A 26 -10.67 8.45 -0.02
C GLN A 26 -11.47 7.18 -0.35
N THR A 27 -12.15 7.16 -1.49
CA THR A 27 -13.04 6.08 -1.92
C THR A 27 -12.83 5.68 -3.38
N LEU A 28 -13.21 4.44 -3.69
CA LEU A 28 -13.30 3.92 -5.05
C LEU A 28 -14.71 4.10 -5.57
N ASN A 29 -14.86 4.79 -6.70
CA ASN A 29 -16.16 5.10 -7.29
C ASN A 29 -16.39 4.28 -8.56
N HIS A 30 -17.55 3.61 -8.67
CA HIS A 30 -17.96 2.83 -9.83
C HIS A 30 -19.48 2.80 -9.98
N GLY A 31 -20.01 3.18 -11.14
CA GLY A 31 -21.44 3.10 -11.45
C GLY A 31 -22.34 3.83 -10.44
N GLY A 32 -21.91 4.99 -9.94
CA GLY A 32 -22.64 5.76 -8.93
C GLY A 32 -22.53 5.24 -7.49
N ARG A 33 -21.74 4.18 -7.25
CA ARG A 33 -21.44 3.65 -5.92
C ARG A 33 -20.06 4.08 -5.47
N SER A 34 -19.95 4.44 -4.19
CA SER A 34 -18.69 4.71 -3.49
C SER A 34 -18.35 3.53 -2.58
N ILE A 35 -17.11 3.08 -2.63
CA ILE A 35 -16.60 1.91 -1.93
C ILE A 35 -15.38 2.33 -1.10
N ALA A 36 -15.46 2.15 0.21
CA ALA A 36 -14.35 2.45 1.10
C ALA A 36 -13.29 1.33 1.02
N PRO A 37 -12.00 1.66 0.77
CA PRO A 37 -10.93 0.68 0.88
C PRO A 37 -10.64 0.32 2.35
N PRO A 38 -9.89 -0.77 2.61
CA PRO A 38 -9.27 -1.02 3.89
C PRO A 38 -8.59 0.24 4.47
N GLN A 39 -8.95 0.57 5.70
CA GLN A 39 -8.46 1.76 6.40
C GLN A 39 -7.03 1.52 6.89
N LEU A 40 -6.02 1.81 6.06
CA LEU A 40 -4.62 1.65 6.46
C LEU A 40 -3.98 2.94 7.02
N ALA A 41 -4.63 4.10 6.86
CA ALA A 41 -4.02 5.40 7.17
C ALA A 41 -3.58 5.49 8.64
N HIS A 42 -4.49 5.11 9.53
CA HIS A 42 -4.26 5.14 10.96
C HIS A 42 -3.18 4.13 11.38
N VAL A 43 -3.15 2.94 10.75
CA VAL A 43 -2.12 1.92 11.01
C VAL A 43 -0.75 2.38 10.54
N VAL A 44 -0.66 3.00 9.35
CA VAL A 44 0.60 3.55 8.84
C VAL A 44 1.13 4.63 9.77
N ARG A 45 0.26 5.55 10.22
CA ARG A 45 0.65 6.60 11.18
C ARG A 45 1.16 5.99 12.48
N ALA A 46 0.40 5.07 13.08
CA ALA A 46 0.83 4.40 14.31
C ALA A 46 2.17 3.66 14.15
N MET A 47 2.37 2.95 13.04
CA MET A 47 3.65 2.28 12.76
C MET A 47 4.79 3.27 12.57
N GLN A 48 4.54 4.41 11.93
CA GLN A 48 5.54 5.46 11.76
C GLN A 48 5.93 6.10 13.10
N ASP A 49 4.97 6.25 14.02
CA ASP A 49 5.22 6.77 15.37
C ASP A 49 6.02 5.77 16.23
N ILE A 50 5.76 4.46 16.08
CA ILE A 50 6.49 3.40 16.80
C ILE A 50 7.90 3.22 16.22
N PHE A 51 8.05 3.32 14.90
CA PHE A 51 9.29 3.07 14.17
C PHE A 51 9.71 4.32 13.37
N PRO A 52 10.12 5.42 14.03
CA PRO A 52 10.53 6.64 13.35
C PRO A 52 11.74 6.45 12.41
N GLU A 53 12.53 5.40 12.63
CA GLU A 53 13.65 5.01 11.78
C GLU A 53 13.23 4.33 10.46
N LEU A 54 11.98 3.89 10.36
CA LEU A 54 11.45 3.25 9.16
C LEU A 54 10.71 4.26 8.27
N ASN A 55 10.80 4.07 6.97
CA ASN A 55 9.87 4.66 6.02
C ASN A 55 8.69 3.71 5.85
N VAL A 56 7.54 4.09 6.41
CA VAL A 56 6.32 3.29 6.38
C VAL A 56 5.40 3.77 5.26
N THR A 57 4.89 2.86 4.43
CA THR A 57 3.91 3.17 3.39
C THR A 57 2.81 2.11 3.34
N GLY A 58 1.56 2.55 3.19
CA GLY A 58 0.40 1.68 3.02
C GLY A 58 0.14 1.35 1.55
N TRP A 59 -0.30 0.13 1.29
CA TRP A 59 -0.74 -0.33 -0.02
C TRP A 59 -2.07 -1.06 0.13
N THR A 60 -3.09 -0.61 -0.57
CA THR A 60 -4.34 -1.34 -0.74
C THR A 60 -4.34 -1.95 -2.13
N VAL A 61 -4.27 -3.28 -2.19
CA VAL A 61 -4.40 -4.02 -3.44
C VAL A 61 -5.85 -4.43 -3.67
N ILE A 62 -6.35 -4.12 -4.86
CA ILE A 62 -7.66 -4.55 -5.32
C ILE A 62 -7.47 -5.72 -6.28
N HIS A 63 -8.13 -6.83 -5.98
CA HIS A 63 -8.12 -8.02 -6.82
C HIS A 63 -9.43 -8.13 -7.61
N SER A 64 -9.33 -8.69 -8.82
CA SER A 64 -10.48 -9.19 -9.58
C SER A 64 -10.67 -10.70 -9.34
N PRO A 65 -11.92 -11.22 -9.31
CA PRO A 65 -12.21 -12.65 -9.12
C PRO A 65 -11.63 -13.58 -10.19
N ASP A 66 -11.34 -13.05 -11.38
CA ASP A 66 -10.86 -13.83 -12.53
C ASP A 66 -9.33 -14.02 -12.58
N GLY A 67 -8.60 -13.40 -11.63
CA GLY A 67 -7.15 -13.53 -11.54
C GLY A 67 -6.37 -12.67 -12.54
N ASN A 68 -7.01 -11.81 -13.32
CA ASN A 68 -6.30 -10.86 -14.17
C ASN A 68 -5.58 -9.82 -13.30
N LEU A 69 -4.25 -9.78 -13.36
CA LEU A 69 -3.43 -8.89 -12.53
C LEU A 69 -3.63 -7.40 -12.86
N HIS A 70 -4.08 -7.09 -14.07
CA HIS A 70 -4.33 -5.72 -14.53
C HIS A 70 -5.76 -5.26 -14.23
N GLU A 71 -6.61 -6.14 -13.68
CA GLU A 71 -7.96 -5.82 -13.28
C GLU A 71 -8.15 -5.87 -11.75
N PRO A 72 -9.04 -5.04 -11.20
CA PRO A 72 -9.76 -3.97 -11.89
C PRO A 72 -8.84 -2.81 -12.30
N VAL A 73 -9.29 -2.00 -13.26
CA VAL A 73 -8.58 -0.76 -13.65
C VAL A 73 -8.89 0.29 -12.59
N ILE A 74 -7.84 0.93 -12.06
CA ILE A 74 -7.98 2.00 -11.07
C ILE A 74 -7.50 3.30 -11.69
N ASP A 75 -8.46 4.15 -12.04
CA ASP A 75 -8.22 5.48 -12.56
C ASP A 75 -7.99 6.44 -11.41
N ARG A 76 -6.72 6.77 -11.20
CA ARG A 76 -6.32 7.83 -10.28
C ARG A 76 -6.44 9.16 -10.99
N GLN A 77 -7.28 10.05 -10.45
CA GLN A 77 -7.24 11.45 -10.87
C GLN A 77 -5.83 12.00 -10.61
N ARG A 78 -5.21 12.59 -11.64
CA ARG A 78 -3.88 13.20 -11.54
C ARG A 78 -3.90 14.23 -10.41
N ARG A 79 -2.98 14.07 -9.46
CA ARG A 79 -2.79 15.03 -8.38
C ARG A 79 -1.93 16.21 -8.79
N THR A 80 -2.21 17.33 -8.13
CA THR A 80 -1.29 18.45 -7.93
C THR A 80 -0.01 17.94 -7.27
N ALA A 81 1.14 18.27 -7.84
CA ALA A 81 2.45 17.86 -7.33
C ALA A 81 2.64 18.31 -5.86
N GLY A 82 3.10 17.41 -4.99
CA GLY A 82 3.51 17.73 -3.61
C GLY A 82 2.76 17.02 -2.47
N THR A 83 1.64 16.33 -2.73
CA THR A 83 0.94 15.55 -1.69
C THR A 83 1.39 14.08 -1.70
N SER A 84 2.29 13.72 -0.78
CA SER A 84 2.70 12.32 -0.56
C SER A 84 1.53 11.53 0.00
N GLU A 85 0.94 10.68 -0.83
CA GLU A 85 -0.17 9.82 -0.43
C GLU A 85 0.38 8.68 0.43
N THR A 86 0.03 8.68 1.72
CA THR A 86 0.47 7.69 2.71
C THR A 86 0.01 6.27 2.35
N ILE A 87 -1.00 6.15 1.49
CA ILE A 87 -1.57 4.89 1.01
C ILE A 87 -1.61 4.89 -0.52
N GLN A 88 -1.20 3.77 -1.10
CA GLN A 88 -1.28 3.49 -2.53
C GLN A 88 -2.43 2.52 -2.82
N VAL A 89 -3.42 2.95 -3.60
CA VAL A 89 -4.52 2.07 -4.05
C VAL A 89 -4.23 1.61 -5.48
N VAL A 90 -4.09 0.29 -5.67
CA VAL A 90 -3.59 -0.31 -6.91
C VAL A 90 -4.23 -1.66 -7.19
N ASN A 91 -4.20 -2.10 -8.45
CA ASN A 91 -4.42 -3.51 -8.79
C ASN A 91 -3.17 -4.37 -8.53
N ALA A 92 -3.26 -5.67 -8.75
CA ALA A 92 -2.17 -6.59 -8.45
C ALA A 92 -0.88 -6.30 -9.25
N ALA A 93 -0.99 -5.99 -10.54
CA ALA A 93 0.17 -5.61 -11.36
C ALA A 93 0.82 -4.31 -10.86
N GLY A 94 0.00 -3.32 -10.46
CA GLY A 94 0.45 -2.08 -9.85
C GLY A 94 1.15 -2.31 -8.51
N LEU A 95 0.64 -3.22 -7.68
CA LEU A 95 1.26 -3.62 -6.42
C LEU A 95 2.65 -4.21 -6.64
N VAL A 96 2.79 -5.19 -7.54
CA VAL A 96 4.09 -5.84 -7.81
C VAL A 96 5.13 -4.81 -8.25
N ARG A 97 4.78 -3.96 -9.22
CA ARG A 97 5.68 -2.90 -9.71
C ARG A 97 6.03 -1.91 -8.61
N GLY A 98 5.02 -1.43 -7.89
CA GLY A 98 5.15 -0.42 -6.86
C GLY A 98 5.95 -0.90 -5.65
N LEU A 99 5.68 -2.10 -5.16
CA LEU A 99 6.45 -2.72 -4.08
C LEU A 99 7.89 -2.97 -4.50
N LYS A 100 8.15 -3.49 -5.70
CA LYS A 100 9.51 -3.69 -6.19
C LYS A 100 10.29 -2.38 -6.16
N GLN A 101 9.73 -1.32 -6.73
CA GLN A 101 10.35 0.01 -6.74
C GLN A 101 10.56 0.57 -5.33
N PHE A 102 9.54 0.46 -4.47
CA PHE A 102 9.62 0.96 -3.10
C PHE A 102 10.68 0.23 -2.30
N LEU A 103 10.62 -1.10 -2.23
CA LEU A 103 11.52 -1.94 -1.42
C LEU A 103 12.96 -1.93 -1.92
N SER A 104 13.19 -1.75 -3.22
CA SER A 104 14.55 -1.68 -3.78
C SER A 104 15.20 -0.29 -3.66
N SER A 105 14.50 0.71 -3.11
CA SER A 105 14.98 2.09 -3.07
C SER A 105 15.63 2.46 -1.73
N GLY A 106 16.54 3.43 -1.77
CA GLY A 106 17.29 3.90 -0.60
C GLY A 106 18.54 3.07 -0.30
N PRO A 107 19.29 3.41 0.78
CA PRO A 107 20.54 2.75 1.13
C PRO A 107 20.30 1.31 1.60
N THR A 108 21.22 0.41 1.21
CA THR A 108 21.29 -1.00 1.65
C THR A 108 19.92 -1.71 1.74
N PRO A 109 19.14 -1.75 0.65
CA PRO A 109 17.75 -2.23 0.66
C PRO A 109 17.63 -3.72 1.05
N ASN A 110 18.73 -4.48 0.94
CA ASN A 110 18.84 -5.89 1.29
C ASN A 110 19.25 -6.16 2.75
N THR A 111 19.52 -5.13 3.55
CA THR A 111 20.00 -5.28 4.94
C THR A 111 18.97 -4.77 5.94
N VAL A 112 18.43 -5.65 6.77
CA VAL A 112 17.42 -5.29 7.80
C VAL A 112 18.07 -5.13 9.17
N ASN A 113 17.69 -4.09 9.92
CA ASN A 113 18.11 -3.91 11.30
C ASN A 113 17.40 -4.94 12.22
N VAL A 114 18.18 -5.80 12.86
CA VAL A 114 17.68 -6.91 13.70
C VAL A 114 16.88 -6.40 14.91
N SER A 115 17.28 -5.27 15.51
CA SER A 115 16.56 -4.68 16.65
C SER A 115 15.15 -4.22 16.26
N VAL A 116 15.00 -3.67 15.06
CA VAL A 116 13.70 -3.27 14.50
C VAL A 116 12.85 -4.49 14.20
N LEU A 117 13.42 -5.51 13.55
CA LEU A 117 12.74 -6.77 13.26
C LEU A 117 12.24 -7.45 14.55
N ALA A 118 13.06 -7.52 15.60
CA ALA A 118 12.68 -8.11 16.87
C ALA A 118 11.52 -7.36 17.55
N ARG A 119 11.50 -6.03 17.47
CA ARG A 119 10.38 -5.20 17.97
C ARG A 119 9.10 -5.46 17.17
N LEU A 120 9.18 -5.57 15.84
CA LEU A 120 8.05 -5.90 14.98
C LEU A 120 7.48 -7.29 15.32
N LEU A 121 8.33 -8.31 15.42
CA LEU A 121 7.91 -9.68 15.75
C LEU A 121 7.24 -9.76 17.12
N ARG A 122 7.77 -9.04 18.12
CA ARG A 122 7.13 -8.96 19.45
C ARG A 122 5.75 -8.31 19.44
N GLY A 123 5.48 -7.38 18.53
CA GLY A 123 4.17 -6.76 18.39
C GLY A 123 3.15 -7.61 17.62
N MET A 124 3.57 -8.73 17.03
CA MET A 124 2.71 -9.64 16.26
C MET A 124 2.17 -10.84 17.08
N HIS A 125 2.74 -11.07 18.26
CA HIS A 125 2.33 -12.10 19.22
C HIS A 125 1.67 -11.46 20.44
#